data_AF-A0A9X8VDK9-F1
#
_entry.id   AF-A0A9X8VDK9-F1
#
_cell.length_a   1.000
_cell.length_b   1.000
_cell.length_c   1.000
_cell.angle_alpha   90.00
_cell.angle_beta   90.00
_cell.angle_gamma   90.00
#
_symmetry.space_group_name_H-M   'P 1'
#
loop_
_entity.id
_entity.type
_entity.pdbx_description
1 polymer ?
#
loop_
_entity_poly.entity_id
_entity_poly.type
_entity_poly.pdbx_seq_one_letter_code
_entity_poly.pdbx_strand_id
1 'polypeptide(L)'
;PRTGELGAEFEAAVSSQKDQPGRTISLDTVAWWAKQSDEARKQAFGGTESLKRVLSSLSRFIHMNSTDTVKVWGNGKEFDCAILEHAFQQLEMPCPWKFWDTQDVRTVITLAELHGFNPKKARPFEGMPHRALDDARHQARYVADTVSALYYRQGAQR
;
A
#
# COMPACT_ATOMS: atom_id res chain seq x y z
N PRO A 1 -3.51 12.06 -6.74
CA PRO A 1 -2.23 12.18 -7.48
C PRO A 1 -1.96 13.56 -8.10
N ARG A 2 -2.95 14.23 -8.71
CA ARG A 2 -2.73 15.50 -9.44
C ARG A 2 -2.23 16.66 -8.57
N THR A 3 -2.63 16.72 -7.31
CA THR A 3 -2.25 17.80 -6.39
C THR A 3 -0.87 17.61 -5.76
N GLY A 4 -0.29 16.40 -5.82
CA GLY A 4 0.92 16.08 -5.06
C GLY A 4 0.70 15.86 -3.56
N GLU A 5 -0.47 16.24 -3.04
CA GLU A 5 -0.81 16.16 -1.62
C GLU A 5 -1.30 14.77 -1.23
N LEU A 6 -0.90 14.34 -0.02
CA LEU A 6 -1.44 13.14 0.61
C LEU A 6 -2.75 13.50 1.32
N GLY A 7 -3.74 12.61 1.20
CA GLY A 7 -5.04 12.75 1.87
C GLY A 7 -5.05 12.15 3.27
N ALA A 8 -6.22 11.70 3.70
CA ALA A 8 -6.37 10.98 4.95
C ALA A 8 -5.53 9.69 4.98
N GLU A 9 -5.19 9.23 6.18
CA GLU A 9 -4.29 8.11 6.41
C GLU A 9 -4.90 7.10 7.38
N PHE A 10 -4.54 5.84 7.20
CA PHE A 10 -5.01 4.74 8.03
C PHE A 10 -3.91 3.71 8.22
N GLU A 11 -3.66 3.32 9.47
CA GLU A 11 -2.76 2.25 9.86
C GLU A 11 -3.41 1.43 10.96
N ALA A 12 -3.40 0.11 10.79
CA ALA A 12 -3.87 -0.83 11.80
C ALA A 12 -3.09 -2.14 11.67
N ALA A 13 -2.73 -2.72 12.81
CA ALA A 13 -1.96 -3.96 12.87
C ALA A 13 -2.86 -5.14 13.30
N VAL A 14 -2.78 -6.23 12.54
CA VAL A 14 -3.45 -7.50 12.84
C VAL A 14 -2.65 -8.24 13.90
N SER A 15 -3.34 -8.82 14.89
CA SER A 15 -2.68 -9.65 15.89
C SER A 15 -2.20 -10.97 15.30
N SER A 16 -0.91 -11.27 15.48
CA SER A 16 -0.32 -12.57 15.14
C SER A 16 -0.74 -13.71 16.07
N GLN A 17 -1.32 -13.37 17.24
CA GLN A 17 -1.77 -14.34 18.24
C GLN A 17 -3.23 -14.76 18.07
N LYS A 18 -3.98 -14.06 17.20
CA LYS A 18 -5.38 -14.40 16.91
C LYS A 18 -5.44 -15.42 15.78
N ASP A 19 -6.36 -16.37 15.91
CA ASP A 19 -6.54 -17.43 14.93
C ASP A 19 -6.90 -16.85 13.53
N GLN A 20 -6.30 -17.45 12.51
CA GLN A 20 -6.45 -17.10 11.11
C GLN A 20 -6.57 -18.40 10.30
N PRO A 21 -7.73 -19.09 10.39
CA PRO A 21 -7.90 -20.39 9.76
C PRO A 21 -7.68 -20.33 8.25
N GLY A 22 -7.01 -21.32 7.67
CA GLY A 22 -6.70 -21.35 6.24
C GLY A 22 -5.55 -20.42 5.81
N ARG A 23 -4.84 -19.78 6.74
CA ARG A 23 -3.60 -19.04 6.47
C ARG A 23 -2.40 -19.76 7.05
N THR A 24 -1.25 -19.55 6.44
CA THR A 24 0.02 -20.17 6.84
C THR A 24 1.04 -19.14 7.29
N ILE A 25 1.98 -19.58 8.12
CA ILE A 25 3.15 -18.80 8.51
C ILE A 25 4.34 -19.30 7.68
N SER A 26 4.99 -18.39 6.95
CA SER A 26 6.23 -18.70 6.24
C SER A 26 7.43 -18.53 7.16
N LEU A 27 8.23 -19.60 7.31
CA LEU A 27 9.48 -19.55 8.07
C LEU A 27 10.48 -18.55 7.47
N ASP A 28 10.51 -18.43 6.15
CA ASP A 28 11.38 -17.45 5.47
C ASP A 28 10.96 -16.02 5.79
N THR A 29 9.65 -15.75 5.85
CA THR A 29 9.13 -14.45 6.25
C THR A 29 9.48 -14.13 7.71
N VAL A 30 9.36 -15.11 8.61
CA VAL A 30 9.76 -14.95 10.02
C VAL A 30 11.26 -14.70 10.15
N ALA A 31 12.09 -15.46 9.44
CA ALA A 31 13.54 -15.31 9.43
C ALA A 31 13.99 -13.96 8.84
N TRP A 32 13.27 -13.45 7.85
CA TRP A 32 13.50 -12.10 7.31
C TRP A 32 13.14 -11.02 8.34
N TRP A 33 12.00 -11.15 9.04
CA TRP A 33 11.60 -10.22 10.08
C TRP A 33 12.56 -10.22 11.29
N ALA A 34 13.14 -11.37 11.63
CA ALA A 34 14.14 -11.49 12.69
C ALA A 34 15.41 -10.64 12.44
N LYS A 35 15.68 -10.27 11.18
CA LYS A 35 16.82 -9.43 10.79
C LYS A 35 16.51 -7.92 10.84
N GLN A 36 15.25 -7.53 11.02
CA GLN A 36 14.84 -6.12 11.06
C GLN A 36 15.11 -5.50 12.43
N SER A 37 15.04 -4.16 12.55
CA SER A 37 15.22 -3.48 13.83
C SER A 37 14.16 -3.86 14.87
N ASP A 38 14.49 -3.68 16.14
CA ASP A 38 13.57 -3.93 17.26
C ASP A 38 12.28 -3.12 17.12
N GLU A 39 12.39 -1.87 16.69
CA GLU A 39 11.27 -0.96 16.46
C GLU A 39 10.37 -1.48 15.34
N ALA A 40 10.95 -1.89 14.20
CA ALA A 40 10.19 -2.43 13.07
C ALA A 40 9.45 -3.72 13.46
N ARG A 41 10.10 -4.62 14.21
CA ARG A 41 9.46 -5.85 14.71
C ARG A 41 8.34 -5.56 15.71
N LYS A 42 8.56 -4.67 16.68
CA LYS A 42 7.53 -4.26 17.65
C LYS A 42 6.30 -3.70 16.95
N GLN A 43 6.50 -2.93 15.89
CA GLN A 43 5.40 -2.38 15.13
C GLN A 43 4.67 -3.47 14.31
N ALA A 44 5.40 -4.30 13.57
CA ALA A 44 4.84 -5.34 12.72
C ALA A 44 4.02 -6.38 13.51
N PHE A 45 4.47 -6.74 14.72
CA PHE A 45 3.84 -7.76 15.57
C PHE A 45 3.07 -7.18 16.77
N GLY A 46 2.94 -5.85 16.87
CA GLY A 46 2.26 -5.16 17.98
C GLY A 46 0.72 -5.13 17.86
N GLY A 47 0.17 -5.74 16.81
CA GLY A 47 -1.27 -5.76 16.58
C GLY A 47 -2.05 -6.53 17.64
N THR A 48 -3.21 -6.00 18.02
CA THR A 48 -4.13 -6.62 18.98
C THR A 48 -5.48 -6.98 18.37
N GLU A 49 -5.77 -6.47 17.18
CA GLU A 49 -7.06 -6.61 16.52
C GLU A 49 -7.13 -7.85 15.63
N SER A 50 -8.34 -8.38 15.41
CA SER A 50 -8.53 -9.49 14.46
C SER A 50 -8.44 -9.00 13.02
N LEU A 51 -8.06 -9.88 12.09
CA LEU A 51 -8.03 -9.58 10.65
C LEU A 51 -9.37 -8.99 10.19
N LYS A 52 -10.49 -9.63 10.56
CA LYS A 52 -11.85 -9.15 10.24
C LYS A 52 -12.09 -7.72 10.69
N ARG A 53 -11.70 -7.36 11.91
CA ARG A 53 -11.89 -6.02 12.46
C ARG A 53 -11.01 -4.97 11.76
N VAL A 54 -9.77 -5.31 11.46
CA VAL A 54 -8.87 -4.45 10.68
C VAL A 54 -9.42 -4.22 9.28
N LEU A 55 -9.88 -5.26 8.57
CA LEU A 55 -10.48 -5.12 7.24
C LEU A 55 -11.78 -4.31 7.27
N SER A 56 -12.64 -4.48 8.29
CA SER A 56 -13.84 -3.64 8.44
C SER A 56 -13.49 -2.16 8.62
N SER A 57 -12.44 -1.86 9.39
CA SER A 57 -11.95 -0.50 9.57
C SER A 57 -11.34 0.07 8.28
N LEU A 58 -10.62 -0.75 7.51
CA LEU A 58 -10.10 -0.37 6.20
C LEU A 58 -11.23 -0.05 5.21
N SER A 59 -12.26 -0.91 5.11
CA SER A 59 -13.42 -0.64 4.26
C SER A 59 -14.15 0.64 4.67
N ARG A 60 -14.31 0.89 5.98
CA ARG A 60 -14.89 2.13 6.49
C ARG A 60 -14.03 3.33 6.12
N PHE A 61 -12.71 3.25 6.29
CA PHE A 61 -11.80 4.33 5.93
C PHE A 61 -11.91 4.68 4.45
N ILE A 62 -11.92 3.68 3.55
CA ILE A 62 -12.09 3.90 2.12
C ILE A 62 -13.44 4.55 1.83
N HIS A 63 -14.53 4.04 2.42
CA HIS A 63 -15.87 4.58 2.21
C HIS A 63 -16.00 6.05 2.64
N MET A 64 -15.41 6.43 3.78
CA MET A 64 -15.47 7.80 4.28
C MET A 64 -14.61 8.80 3.48
N ASN A 65 -13.65 8.31 2.70
CA ASN A 65 -12.65 9.13 2.01
C ASN A 65 -12.68 8.95 0.47
N SER A 66 -13.69 8.26 -0.08
CA SER A 66 -13.87 8.08 -1.52
C SER A 66 -15.35 8.20 -1.92
N THR A 67 -15.61 8.73 -3.12
CA THR A 67 -16.98 9.09 -3.52
C THR A 67 -17.69 7.97 -4.29
N ASP A 68 -17.04 7.29 -5.25
CA ASP A 68 -17.71 6.25 -6.07
C ASP A 68 -16.80 5.10 -6.51
N THR A 69 -15.55 5.38 -6.91
CA THR A 69 -14.56 4.37 -7.30
C THR A 69 -13.19 4.73 -6.76
N VAL A 70 -12.57 3.80 -6.04
CA VAL A 70 -11.21 3.96 -5.53
C VAL A 70 -10.22 3.20 -6.43
N LYS A 71 -9.17 3.88 -6.89
CA LYS A 71 -8.02 3.21 -7.51
C LYS A 71 -7.05 2.81 -6.42
N VAL A 72 -6.85 1.51 -6.24
CA VAL A 72 -6.00 0.96 -5.18
C VAL A 72 -4.64 0.62 -5.75
N TRP A 73 -3.58 1.10 -5.12
CA TRP A 73 -2.21 0.97 -5.60
C TRP A 73 -1.42 0.03 -4.71
N GLY A 74 -0.76 -0.96 -5.31
CA GLY A 74 0.23 -1.82 -4.65
C GLY A 74 1.60 -1.68 -5.30
N ASN A 75 2.68 -1.93 -4.55
CA ASN A 75 4.04 -1.89 -5.09
C ASN A 75 4.48 -3.30 -5.48
N GLY A 76 3.87 -3.81 -6.55
CA GLY A 76 3.65 -5.23 -6.78
C GLY A 76 2.20 -5.56 -6.42
N LYS A 77 1.24 -5.07 -7.22
CA LYS A 77 -0.20 -5.23 -6.95
C LYS A 77 -0.62 -6.70 -6.85
N GLU A 78 0.10 -7.59 -7.55
CA GLU A 78 -0.10 -9.04 -7.52
C GLU A 78 0.23 -9.66 -6.15
N PHE A 79 0.90 -8.90 -5.28
CA PHE A 79 1.17 -9.27 -3.90
C PHE A 79 0.21 -8.55 -2.95
N ASP A 80 0.33 -7.22 -2.80
CA ASP A 80 -0.39 -6.47 -1.76
C ASP A 80 -1.91 -6.52 -1.96
N CYS A 81 -2.40 -6.19 -3.16
CA CYS A 81 -3.84 -6.16 -3.45
C CYS A 81 -4.43 -7.58 -3.44
N ALA A 82 -3.72 -8.56 -4.00
CA ALA A 82 -4.17 -9.95 -4.03
C ALA A 82 -4.30 -10.55 -2.62
N ILE A 83 -3.35 -10.26 -1.71
CA ILE A 83 -3.42 -10.72 -0.31
C ILE A 83 -4.63 -10.14 0.40
N LEU A 84 -4.93 -8.86 0.19
CA LEU A 84 -6.10 -8.19 0.76
C LEU A 84 -7.41 -8.73 0.16
N GLU A 85 -7.50 -8.88 -1.15
CA GLU A 85 -8.67 -9.43 -1.85
C GLU A 85 -8.95 -10.86 -1.39
N HIS A 86 -7.93 -11.70 -1.28
CA HIS A 86 -8.05 -13.05 -0.71
C HIS A 86 -8.54 -13.00 0.75
N ALA A 87 -8.09 -12.03 1.55
CA ALA A 87 -8.54 -11.86 2.93
C ALA A 87 -10.01 -11.43 3.03
N PHE A 88 -10.47 -10.53 2.18
CA PHE A 88 -11.87 -10.18 2.08
C PHE A 88 -12.72 -11.38 1.67
N GLN A 89 -12.30 -12.11 0.62
CA GLN A 89 -13.00 -13.30 0.13
C GLN A 89 -13.12 -14.39 1.20
N GLN A 90 -12.01 -14.73 1.85
CA GLN A 90 -11.95 -15.78 2.88
C GLN A 90 -12.86 -15.47 4.08
N LEU A 91 -13.04 -14.19 4.42
CA LEU A 91 -13.89 -13.74 5.52
C LEU A 91 -15.33 -13.44 5.08
N GLU A 92 -15.67 -13.75 3.84
CA GLU A 92 -16.98 -13.47 3.22
C GLU A 92 -17.37 -11.99 3.32
N MET A 93 -16.37 -11.11 3.23
CA MET A 93 -16.52 -9.66 3.30
C MET A 93 -16.44 -9.05 1.88
N PRO A 94 -17.30 -8.07 1.54
CA PRO A 94 -17.20 -7.38 0.27
C PRO A 94 -15.90 -6.56 0.21
N CYS A 95 -15.10 -6.79 -0.83
CA CYS A 95 -13.93 -5.96 -1.11
C CYS A 95 -14.40 -4.53 -1.47
N PRO A 96 -13.82 -3.47 -0.88
CA PRO A 96 -14.27 -2.09 -1.11
C PRO A 96 -13.82 -1.52 -2.46
N TRP A 97 -13.12 -2.31 -3.28
CA TRP A 97 -12.78 -1.98 -4.67
C TRP A 97 -13.11 -3.15 -5.60
N LYS A 98 -13.18 -2.88 -6.90
CA LYS A 98 -13.34 -3.92 -7.93
C LYS A 98 -11.97 -4.43 -8.36
N PHE A 99 -11.87 -5.68 -8.81
CA PHE A 99 -10.58 -6.28 -9.20
C PHE A 99 -9.88 -5.51 -10.34
N TRP A 100 -10.65 -4.84 -11.21
CA TRP A 100 -10.13 -3.99 -12.29
C TRP A 100 -9.67 -2.59 -11.84
N ASP A 101 -9.87 -2.21 -10.58
CA ASP A 101 -9.44 -0.91 -10.04
C ASP A 101 -8.01 -0.94 -9.46
N THR A 102 -7.37 -2.11 -9.42
CA THR A 102 -5.99 -2.26 -8.91
C THR A 102 -4.96 -1.67 -9.87
N GLN A 103 -3.98 -0.98 -9.31
CA GLN A 103 -2.91 -0.27 -10.00
C GLN A 103 -1.56 -0.69 -9.44
N ASP A 104 -0.53 -0.65 -10.27
CA ASP A 104 0.82 -1.06 -9.88
C ASP A 104 1.79 0.12 -9.88
N VAL A 105 2.39 0.37 -8.71
CA VAL A 105 3.38 1.45 -8.55
C VAL A 105 4.60 1.20 -9.42
N ARG A 106 5.08 -0.04 -9.54
CA ARG A 106 6.31 -0.36 -10.30
C ARG A 106 6.12 -0.04 -11.78
N THR A 107 4.94 -0.32 -12.33
CA THR A 107 4.57 0.01 -13.71
C THR A 107 4.70 1.51 -13.96
N VAL A 108 4.15 2.35 -13.08
CA VAL A 108 4.25 3.81 -13.22
C VAL A 108 5.69 4.28 -13.10
N ILE A 109 6.50 3.68 -12.22
CA ILE A 109 7.92 4.03 -12.12
C ILE A 109 8.70 3.63 -13.37
N THR A 110 8.42 2.46 -13.96
CA THR A 110 9.01 2.06 -15.25
C THR A 110 8.73 3.09 -16.33
N LEU A 111 7.50 3.63 -16.39
CA LEU A 111 7.17 4.70 -17.35
C LEU A 111 7.95 5.99 -17.07
N ALA A 112 8.11 6.39 -15.81
CA ALA A 112 8.94 7.54 -15.44
C ALA A 112 10.39 7.38 -15.95
N GLU A 113 10.96 6.19 -15.72
CA GLU A 113 12.34 5.87 -16.10
C GLU A 113 12.54 5.93 -17.62
N LEU A 114 11.57 5.44 -18.40
CA LEU A 114 11.58 5.57 -19.86
C LEU A 114 11.55 7.04 -20.34
N HIS A 115 11.01 7.95 -19.52
CA HIS A 115 11.03 9.40 -19.75
C HIS A 115 12.23 10.11 -19.09
N GLY A 116 13.26 9.35 -18.69
CA GLY A 116 14.54 9.89 -18.23
C GLY A 116 14.52 10.49 -16.82
N PHE A 117 13.56 10.11 -15.97
CA PHE A 117 13.57 10.50 -14.56
C PHE A 117 13.20 9.33 -13.66
N ASN A 118 13.78 9.27 -12.46
CA ASN A 118 13.47 8.22 -11.50
C ASN A 118 13.01 8.84 -10.17
N PRO A 119 11.70 8.83 -9.87
CA PRO A 119 11.17 9.45 -8.65
C PRO A 119 11.64 8.72 -7.38
N LYS A 120 11.95 7.40 -7.43
CA LYS A 120 12.51 6.67 -6.29
C LYS A 120 13.90 7.16 -5.90
N LYS A 121 14.68 7.67 -6.85
CA LYS A 121 16.02 8.24 -6.60
C LYS A 121 15.95 9.72 -6.25
N ALA A 122 14.93 10.43 -6.74
CA ALA A 122 14.81 11.88 -6.55
C ALA A 122 14.32 12.27 -5.15
N ARG A 123 13.55 11.41 -4.49
CA ARG A 123 12.96 11.71 -3.18
C ARG A 123 13.56 10.79 -2.10
N PRO A 124 14.17 11.35 -1.03
CA PRO A 124 14.67 10.54 0.08
C PRO A 124 13.52 9.85 0.81
N PHE A 125 13.84 8.71 1.45
CA PHE A 125 12.89 8.05 2.34
C PHE A 125 12.61 8.91 3.57
N GLU A 126 11.33 9.12 3.85
CA GLU A 126 10.84 9.87 5.02
C GLU A 126 10.05 8.90 5.90
N GLY A 127 10.47 8.76 7.16
CA GLY A 127 9.87 7.83 8.12
C GLY A 127 10.76 6.62 8.41
N MET A 128 10.17 5.55 8.91
CA MET A 128 10.86 4.31 9.24
C MET A 128 10.72 3.26 8.12
N PRO A 129 11.81 2.77 7.52
CA PRO A 129 11.72 1.68 6.55
C PRO A 129 11.03 0.45 7.16
N HIS A 130 10.22 -0.24 6.35
CA HIS A 130 9.45 -1.42 6.76
C HIS A 130 8.29 -1.14 7.73
N ARG A 131 7.97 0.14 7.96
CA ARG A 131 6.69 0.56 8.50
C ARG A 131 5.68 0.71 7.36
N ALA A 132 4.59 -0.05 7.41
CA ALA A 132 3.60 -0.10 6.34
C ALA A 132 3.05 1.28 5.94
N LEU A 133 2.72 2.15 6.90
CA LEU A 133 2.21 3.49 6.59
C LEU A 133 3.26 4.39 5.94
N ASP A 134 4.50 4.36 6.43
CA ASP A 134 5.57 5.19 5.88
C ASP A 134 5.95 4.73 4.47
N ASP A 135 6.01 3.42 4.24
CA ASP A 135 6.16 2.84 2.90
C ASP A 135 5.02 3.26 1.96
N ALA A 136 3.77 3.23 2.44
CA ALA A 136 2.59 3.64 1.65
C ALA A 136 2.62 5.15 1.30
N ARG A 137 2.98 6.01 2.26
CA ARG A 137 3.17 7.46 2.04
C ARG A 137 4.26 7.72 1.02
N HIS A 138 5.40 7.06 1.21
CA HIS A 138 6.56 7.17 0.33
C HIS A 138 6.12 6.76 -1.10
N GLN A 139 5.46 5.62 -1.27
CA GLN A 139 4.99 5.13 -2.57
C GLN A 139 3.95 6.05 -3.22
N ALA A 140 2.97 6.55 -2.45
CA ALA A 140 1.96 7.47 -2.94
C ALA A 140 2.58 8.77 -3.49
N ARG A 141 3.66 9.26 -2.88
CA ARG A 141 4.41 10.42 -3.35
C ARG A 141 5.09 10.16 -4.69
N TYR A 142 5.76 9.01 -4.92
CA TYR A 142 6.32 8.74 -6.27
C TYR A 142 5.25 8.67 -7.34
N VAL A 143 4.10 8.09 -7.04
CA VAL A 143 2.98 8.03 -7.98
C VAL A 143 2.51 9.44 -8.32
N ALA A 144 2.36 10.31 -7.32
CA ALA A 144 1.98 11.70 -7.54
C ALA A 144 3.04 12.48 -8.34
N ASP A 145 4.32 12.36 -7.96
CA ASP A 145 5.45 12.99 -8.65
C ASP A 145 5.53 12.53 -10.12
N THR A 146 5.35 11.23 -10.37
CA THR A 146 5.33 10.66 -11.73
C THR A 146 4.16 11.16 -12.55
N VAL A 147 2.94 11.09 -12.00
CA VAL A 147 1.73 11.56 -12.70
C VAL A 147 1.86 13.04 -13.03
N SER A 148 2.35 13.85 -12.10
CA SER A 148 2.62 15.28 -12.32
C SER A 148 3.64 15.48 -13.45
N ALA A 149 4.80 14.82 -13.37
CA ALA A 149 5.84 14.95 -14.39
C ALA A 149 5.37 14.52 -15.79
N LEU A 150 4.60 13.44 -15.90
CA LEU A 150 4.09 12.96 -17.19
C LEU A 150 2.97 13.86 -17.75
N TYR A 151 2.05 14.34 -16.91
CA TYR A 151 0.98 15.24 -17.35
C TYR A 151 1.49 16.62 -17.76
N TYR A 152 2.36 17.24 -16.95
CA TYR A 152 2.79 18.63 -17.19
C TYR A 152 3.93 18.77 -18.21
N ARG A 153 4.73 17.72 -18.46
CA ARG A 153 5.74 17.74 -19.55
C ARG A 153 5.12 17.85 -20.94
N GLN A 154 3.90 17.34 -21.15
CA GLN A 154 3.20 17.49 -22.44
C GLN A 154 2.68 18.93 -22.69
N GLY A 155 2.59 19.77 -21.66
CA GLY A 155 2.14 21.16 -21.79
C GLY A 155 3.22 22.13 -22.26
N ALA A 156 4.51 21.76 -22.17
CA ALA A 156 5.63 22.63 -22.55
C ALA A 156 6.05 22.48 -24.03
N GLN A 157 5.38 21.62 -24.79
CA GLN A 157 5.65 21.38 -26.22
C GLN A 157 4.47 21.70 -27.14
N ARG A 158 3.48 22.47 -26.66
CA ARG A 158 2.37 22.97 -27.49
C ARG A 158 2.36 24.49 -27.53
#